data_AF-J2SAE8-F1
#
_entry.id   AF-J2SAE8-F1
#
_cell.length_a   1.000
_cell.length_b   1.000
_cell.length_c   1.000
_cell.angle_alpha   90.00
_cell.angle_beta   90.00
_cell.angle_gamma   90.00
#
_symmetry.space_group_name_H-M   'P 1'
#
loop_
_entity.id
_entity.type
_entity.pdbx_description
1 polymer ?
#
loop_
_entity_poly.entity_id
_entity_poly.type
_entity_poly.pdbx_seq_one_letter_code
_entity_poly.pdbx_strand_id
1 'polypeptide(L)' 'NLLVSDLLKVSIAALKNDTPDSSASVSGINVLILLEIALQLLPDAEIEILDELHKLYLNLVVR' A
#
# COMPACT_ATOMS: atom_id res chain seq x y z
N ASN A 1 10.69 -2.74 9.91
CA ASN A 1 10.38 -4.15 10.26
C ASN A 1 10.39 -5.00 8.98
N LEU A 2 11.24 -6.03 8.84
CA LEU A 2 11.40 -6.78 7.57
C LEU A 2 10.08 -7.37 7.05
N LEU A 3 9.29 -7.96 7.95
CA LEU A 3 7.97 -8.52 7.63
C LEU A 3 6.98 -7.47 7.06
N VAL A 4 6.95 -6.27 7.64
CA VAL A 4 6.06 -5.18 7.17
C VAL A 4 6.52 -4.68 5.79
N SER A 5 7.84 -4.57 5.58
CA SER A 5 8.38 -4.20 4.27
C SER A 5 8.06 -5.24 3.19
N ASP A 6 8.18 -6.52 3.52
CA ASP A 6 7.86 -7.60 2.58
C ASP A 6 6.35 -7.67 2.30
N LEU A 7 5.51 -7.45 3.32
CA LEU A 7 4.06 -7.37 3.17
C LEU A 7 3.64 -6.19 2.29
N LEU A 8 4.24 -5.01 2.47
CA LEU A 8 4.01 -3.83 1.62
C LEU A 8 4.45 -4.09 0.17
N LYS A 9 5.63 -4.68 -0.04
CA LYS A 9 6.12 -5.00 -1.39
C LYS A 9 5.20 -5.97 -2.11
N VAL A 10 4.74 -7.03 -1.44
CA VAL A 10 3.82 -8.02 -2.01
C VAL A 10 2.47 -7.37 -2.33
N SER A 11 1.93 -6.55 -1.42
CA SER A 11 0.65 -5.87 -1.61
C SER A 11 0.69 -4.88 -2.78
N ILE A 12 1.76 -4.07 -2.88
CA ILE A 12 1.94 -3.12 -3.98
C ILE A 12 2.18 -3.86 -5.31
N ALA A 13 2.96 -4.94 -5.30
CA ALA A 13 3.19 -5.75 -6.51
C ALA A 13 1.91 -6.43 -7.01
N ALA A 14 1.04 -6.89 -6.09
CA ALA A 14 -0.26 -7.42 -6.42
C ALA A 14 -1.17 -6.33 -7.01
N LEU A 15 -1.23 -5.15 -6.40
CA LEU A 15 -2.02 -4.01 -6.88
C LEU A 15 -1.59 -3.51 -8.27
N LYS A 16 -0.28 -3.57 -8.57
CA LYS A 16 0.27 -3.14 -9.87
C LYS A 16 -0.01 -4.14 -10.99
N ASN A 17 -0.22 -5.41 -10.66
CA ASN A 17 -0.54 -6.46 -11.62
C ASN A 17 -2.05 -6.66 -11.81
N ASP A 18 -2.90 -5.91 -11.10
CA ASP A 18 -4.33 -5.81 -11.40
C ASP A 18 -4.52 -5.17 -12.77
N THR A 19 -4.58 -6.04 -13.78
CA THR A 19 -5.14 -5.74 -15.08
C THR A 19 -6.67 -5.73 -14.95
N PRO A 20 -7.39 -4.81 -15.61
CA PRO A 20 -8.83 -4.61 -15.43
C PRO A 20 -9.70 -5.86 -15.68
N ASP A 21 -9.15 -6.90 -16.32
CA ASP A 21 -9.84 -8.15 -16.63
C ASP A 21 -9.61 -9.28 -15.62
N SER A 22 -8.68 -9.13 -14.67
CA SER A 22 -8.53 -10.07 -13.55
C SER A 22 -9.21 -9.45 -12.34
N SER A 23 -10.40 -9.94 -12.01
CA SER A 23 -11.00 -9.73 -10.70
C SER A 23 -9.92 -9.96 -9.64
N ALA A 24 -9.53 -8.88 -8.94
CA ALA A 24 -8.41 -8.74 -8.01
C ALA A 24 -8.47 -9.68 -6.81
N SER A 25 -8.40 -10.97 -7.08
CA SER A 25 -8.42 -12.05 -6.11
C SER A 25 -7.16 -12.87 -6.36
N VAL A 26 -6.03 -12.34 -5.91
CA VAL A 26 -4.95 -13.23 -5.49
C VAL A 26 -5.52 -14.01 -4.29
N SER A 27 -6.14 -15.16 -4.57
CA SER A 27 -6.74 -16.06 -3.56
C SER A 27 -7.89 -15.50 -2.72
N GLY A 28 -8.67 -14.53 -3.23
CA GLY A 28 -9.86 -13.99 -2.52
C GLY A 28 -9.54 -13.07 -1.34
N ILE A 29 -8.25 -12.77 -1.11
CA ILE A 29 -7.83 -11.76 -0.14
C ILE A 29 -7.79 -10.42 -0.86
N ASN A 30 -8.61 -9.48 -0.42
CA ASN A 30 -8.60 -8.13 -0.96
C ASN A 30 -7.23 -7.51 -0.67
N VAL A 31 -6.46 -7.21 -1.72
CA VAL A 31 -5.10 -6.64 -1.61
C VAL A 31 -5.11 -5.32 -0.83
N LEU A 32 -6.22 -4.59 -0.85
CA LEU A 32 -6.42 -3.40 0.00
C LEU A 32 -6.38 -3.74 1.49
N ILE A 33 -6.97 -4.86 1.91
CA ILE A 33 -6.95 -5.30 3.31
C ILE A 33 -5.52 -5.67 3.74
N LEU A 34 -4.75 -6.33 2.87
CA LEU A 34 -3.34 -6.63 3.14
C LEU A 34 -2.51 -5.36 3.30
N LEU A 35 -2.77 -4.35 2.46
CA LEU A 35 -2.11 -3.06 2.55
C LEU A 35 -2.49 -2.31 3.84
N GLU A 36 -3.77 -2.30 4.20
CA GLU A 36 -4.24 -1.70 5.47
C GLU A 36 -3.58 -2.34 6.69
N ILE A 37 -3.49 -3.69 6.73
CA ILE A 37 -2.81 -4.40 7.82
C ILE A 37 -1.33 -4.03 7.86
N ALA A 38 -0.67 -3.97 6.71
CA ALA A 38 0.74 -3.59 6.64
C ALA A 38 0.97 -2.16 7.14
N LEU A 39 0.08 -1.23 6.80
CA LEU A 39 0.13 0.15 7.25
C LEU A 39 -0.10 0.27 8.76
N GLN A 40 -1.06 -0.47 9.32
CA GLN A 40 -1.33 -0.47 10.77
C GLN A 40 -0.18 -1.06 11.61
N LEU A 41 0.69 -1.88 11.01
CA LEU A 41 1.86 -2.46 11.68
C LEU A 41 3.10 -1.55 11.62
N LEU A 42 3.03 -0.42 10.92
CA LEU A 42 4.13 0.54 10.85
C LEU A 42 4.27 1.29 12.19
N PRO A 43 5.51 1.62 12.60
CA PRO A 43 5.75 2.55 13.68
C PRO A 43 5.20 3.94 13.36
N ASP A 44 4.78 4.70 14.38
CA ASP A 44 4.23 6.07 14.22
C ASP A 44 5.14 6.99 13.39
N ALA A 45 6.46 6.88 13.61
CA ALA A 45 7.45 7.66 12.85
C ALA A 45 7.47 7.33 11.34
N GLU A 46 7.23 6.07 10.96
CA GLU A 46 7.15 5.68 9.55
C GLU A 46 5.81 6.12 8.92
N ILE A 47 4.72 6.13 9.71
CA ILE A 47 3.41 6.65 9.27
C ILE A 47 3.45 8.16 9.04
N GLU A 48 4.10 8.92 9.92
CA GLU A 48 4.22 10.38 9.78
C GLU A 48 4.92 10.74 8.46
N ILE A 49 6.01 10.04 8.13
CA ILE A 49 6.73 10.21 6.85
C ILE A 49 5.83 9.84 5.66
N LEU A 50 5.03 8.78 5.79
CA LEU A 50 4.12 8.35 4.74
C LEU A 50 3.01 9.39 4.48
N ASP A 51 2.50 10.02 5.54
CA ASP A 51 1.52 11.10 5.46
C ASP A 51 2.10 12.36 4.83
N GLU A 52 3.35 12.73 5.17
CA GLU A 52 4.07 13.82 4.48
C GLU A 52 4.24 13.56 2.99
N LEU A 53 4.63 12.33 2.60
CA LEU A 53 4.72 11.91 1.20
C LEU A 53 3.37 11.98 0.48
N HIS A 54 2.30 11.54 1.15
CA HIS A 54 0.95 11.61 0.60
C HIS A 54 0.51 13.06 0.35
N LYS A 55 0.75 13.95 1.31
CA LYS A 55 0.48 15.39 1.18
C LYS A 55 1.28 16.01 0.03
N LEU A 56 2.56 15.66 -0.10
CA LEU A 56 3.40 16.11 -1.21
C LEU A 56 2.86 15.66 -2.57
N TYR A 57 2.45 14.39 -2.68
CA TYR A 57 1.85 13.87 -3.91
C TYR A 57 0.55 14.61 -4.27
N LEU A 58 -0.35 14.81 -3.31
CA LEU A 58 -1.59 15.56 -3.53
C LEU A 58 -1.33 16.99 -4.00
N ASN A 59 -0.35 17.67 -3.40
CA ASN A 59 0.05 19.01 -3.82
C ASN A 59 0.65 19.06 -5.24
N LEU A 60 1.28 17.97 -5.69
CA LEU A 60 1.84 17.83 -7.03
C LEU A 60 0.77 17.55 -8.08
N VAL A 61 -0.26 16.76 -7.73
CA VAL A 61 -1.37 16.41 -8.64
C VAL A 61 -2.37 17.56 -8.83
N VAL A 62 -2.50 18.45 -7.85
CA VAL A 62 -3.41 19.61 -7.90
C VAL A 62 -2.81 20.81 -8.66
N ARG A 63 -1.59 20.68 -9.19
CA ARG A 63 -0.93 21.68 -10.06
C ARG A 63 -1.01 21.31 -11.53
#